data_AF-A0A1R3J4K3-F1
#
_entry.id   AF-A0A1R3J4K3-F1
#
_cell.length_a   1.000
_cell.length_b   1.000
_cell.length_c   1.000
_cell.angle_alpha   90.00
_cell.angle_beta   90.00
_cell.angle_gamma   90.00
#
_symmetry.space_group_name_H-M   'P 1'
#
loop_
_entity.id
_entity.type
_entity.pdbx_description
1 polymer ?
#
loop_
_entity_poly.entity_id
_entity_poly.type
_entity_poly.pdbx_seq_one_letter_code
_entity_poly.pdbx_strand_id
1 'polypeptide(L)'
;MASKLIRIASYEAQSQLELSLRQAFDLLESKLRPPFSLAIPDPQLYTQLNGAILYGVLIESHFAKIHMKHLHAIVTDGYKLFLDLLVASVNELYGKLVDSVKDQLIWVTKEMIDVSAVGIDDLLVSLLRQIVGGEFSDGNLWLSFELVNLCLSKWDCLLEEQPLVLTSALYTLLRLLADYCRLSSDPKLEMLRHLE
;
A
#
# COMPACT_ATOMS: atom_id res chain seq x y z
N MET A 1 -21.48 -3.72 -8.02
CA MET A 1 -21.37 -2.43 -7.32
C MET A 1 -19.90 -2.09 -7.29
N ALA A 2 -19.47 -0.99 -7.91
CA ALA A 2 -18.07 -0.56 -7.85
C ALA A 2 -17.71 -0.31 -6.38
N SER A 3 -16.84 -1.14 -5.82
CA SER A 3 -16.30 -0.95 -4.48
C SER A 3 -15.56 0.39 -4.45
N LYS A 4 -15.81 1.20 -3.41
CA LYS A 4 -15.25 2.55 -3.30
C LYS A 4 -13.86 2.49 -2.67
N LEU A 5 -12.90 3.24 -3.23
CA LEU A 5 -11.55 3.37 -2.69
C LEU A 5 -11.56 4.02 -1.28
N ILE A 6 -12.36 5.09 -1.13
CA ILE A 6 -12.39 5.94 0.07
C ILE A 6 -13.82 6.10 0.61
N ARG A 7 -13.92 6.28 1.94
CA ARG A 7 -15.13 6.76 2.61
C ARG A 7 -15.14 8.29 2.55
N ILE A 8 -15.97 8.88 1.70
CA ILE A 8 -16.14 10.34 1.56
C ILE A 8 -17.43 10.74 2.28
N ALA A 9 -17.35 11.71 3.19
CA ALA A 9 -18.54 12.35 3.75
C ALA A 9 -19.17 13.32 2.73
N SER A 10 -20.48 13.51 2.75
CA SER A 10 -21.22 14.28 1.72
C SER A 10 -20.75 15.73 1.50
N TYR A 11 -20.00 16.31 2.45
CA TYR A 11 -19.49 17.67 2.43
C TYR A 11 -17.99 17.78 2.11
N GLU A 12 -17.28 16.67 1.98
CA GLU A 12 -15.85 16.68 1.69
C GLU A 12 -15.57 16.85 0.20
N ALA A 13 -14.55 17.65 -0.13
CA ALA A 13 -14.05 17.78 -1.49
C ALA A 13 -13.51 16.42 -2.00
N GLN A 14 -13.81 16.10 -3.26
CA GLN A 14 -13.31 14.88 -3.89
C GLN A 14 -11.79 14.97 -4.06
N SER A 15 -11.08 13.87 -3.76
CA SER A 15 -9.65 13.80 -4.01
C SER A 15 -9.40 13.73 -5.52
N GLN A 16 -8.55 14.62 -6.02
CA GLN A 16 -8.16 14.62 -7.43
C GLN A 16 -7.42 13.33 -7.82
N LEU A 17 -6.61 12.78 -6.91
CA LEU A 17 -5.90 11.52 -7.12
C LEU A 17 -6.91 10.37 -7.27
N GLU A 18 -7.85 10.22 -6.33
CA GLU A 18 -8.85 9.16 -6.40
C GLU A 18 -9.70 9.24 -7.68
N LEU A 19 -10.13 10.45 -8.04
CA LEU A 19 -10.89 10.69 -9.28
C LEU A 19 -10.10 10.27 -10.51
N SER A 20 -8.81 10.64 -10.58
CA SER A 20 -7.96 10.29 -11.73
C SER A 20 -7.75 8.78 -11.87
N LEU A 21 -7.53 8.08 -10.74
CA LEU A 21 -7.37 6.62 -10.71
C LEU A 21 -8.65 5.92 -11.13
N ARG A 22 -9.79 6.38 -10.61
CA ARG A 22 -11.10 5.83 -10.95
C ARG A 22 -11.44 6.05 -12.42
N GLN A 23 -11.22 7.25 -12.95
CA GLN A 23 -11.46 7.55 -14.36
C GLN A 23 -10.58 6.69 -15.28
N ALA A 24 -9.31 6.48 -14.90
CA ALA A 24 -8.41 5.60 -15.64
C ALA A 24 -8.93 4.15 -15.64
N PHE A 25 -9.40 3.66 -14.49
CA PHE A 25 -10.01 2.33 -14.39
C PHE A 25 -11.28 2.20 -15.24
N ASP A 26 -12.22 3.14 -15.12
CA ASP A 26 -13.49 3.11 -15.86
C ASP A 26 -13.24 3.18 -17.39
N LEU A 27 -12.24 3.96 -17.84
CA LEU A 27 -11.86 4.06 -19.25
C LEU A 27 -11.22 2.78 -19.79
N LEU A 28 -10.42 2.09 -18.97
CA LEU A 28 -9.58 0.96 -19.38
C LEU A 28 -10.07 -0.40 -18.87
N GLU A 29 -11.25 -0.49 -18.25
CA GLU A 29 -11.80 -1.72 -17.65
C GLU A 29 -11.76 -2.90 -18.63
N SER A 30 -12.12 -2.65 -19.90
CA SER A 30 -12.08 -3.67 -20.96
C SER A 30 -10.67 -4.22 -21.26
N LYS A 31 -9.62 -3.43 -21.01
CA LYS A 31 -8.20 -3.81 -21.20
C LYS A 31 -7.57 -4.41 -19.94
N LEU A 32 -8.24 -4.30 -18.79
CA LEU A 32 -7.81 -4.93 -17.53
C LEU A 32 -8.25 -6.39 -17.40
N ARG A 33 -8.92 -6.94 -18.42
CA ARG A 33 -9.30 -8.36 -18.49
C ARG A 33 -8.48 -9.07 -19.58
N PRO A 34 -8.16 -10.37 -19.39
CA PRO A 34 -7.52 -11.15 -20.44
C PRO A 34 -8.36 -11.18 -21.73
N PRO A 35 -7.75 -11.24 -22.92
CA PRO A 35 -6.30 -11.34 -23.17
C PRO A 35 -5.56 -10.00 -23.05
N PHE A 36 -4.40 -10.01 -22.41
CA PHE A 36 -3.55 -8.83 -22.27
C PHE A 36 -2.73 -8.59 -23.53
N SER A 37 -2.62 -7.32 -23.92
CA SER A 37 -1.68 -6.92 -24.96
C SER A 37 -0.25 -7.01 -24.41
N LEU A 38 0.62 -7.72 -25.13
CA LEU A 38 2.06 -7.75 -24.85
C LEU A 38 2.81 -6.60 -25.53
N ALA A 39 2.12 -5.73 -26.27
CA ALA A 39 2.73 -4.56 -26.88
C ALA A 39 3.09 -3.54 -25.80
N ILE A 40 4.31 -2.99 -25.87
CA ILE A 40 4.75 -1.91 -25.00
C ILE A 40 3.82 -0.71 -25.24
N PRO A 41 3.10 -0.24 -24.22
CA PRO A 41 2.19 0.89 -24.36
C PRO A 41 2.97 2.18 -24.62
N ASP A 42 2.33 3.15 -25.29
CA ASP A 42 2.86 4.50 -25.37
C ASP A 42 2.91 5.14 -23.95
N PRO A 43 3.73 6.19 -23.73
CA PRO A 43 3.91 6.76 -22.38
C PRO A 43 2.62 7.26 -21.71
N GLN A 44 1.66 7.77 -22.49
CA GLN A 44 0.38 8.26 -21.94
C GLN A 44 -0.50 7.07 -21.53
N LEU A 45 -0.61 6.07 -22.40
CA LEU A 45 -1.32 4.83 -22.12
C LEU A 45 -0.67 4.08 -20.96
N TYR A 46 0.66 4.06 -20.84
CA TYR A 46 1.38 3.45 -19.73
C TYR A 46 0.97 4.09 -18.39
N THR A 47 0.90 5.42 -18.35
CA THR A 47 0.49 6.16 -17.15
C THR A 47 -0.96 5.86 -16.76
N GLN A 48 -1.88 5.91 -17.73
CA GLN A 48 -3.28 5.58 -17.49
C GLN A 48 -3.46 4.11 -17.06
N LEU A 49 -2.71 3.20 -17.67
CA LEU A 49 -2.79 1.77 -17.37
C LEU A 49 -2.25 1.47 -15.97
N ASN A 50 -1.16 2.10 -15.54
CA ASN A 50 -0.66 1.98 -14.16
C ASN A 50 -1.69 2.49 -13.14
N GLY A 51 -2.32 3.64 -13.39
CA GLY A 51 -3.39 4.15 -12.53
C GLY A 51 -4.61 3.23 -12.48
N ALA A 52 -5.02 2.71 -13.64
CA ALA A 52 -6.14 1.77 -13.74
C ALA A 52 -5.83 0.45 -13.02
N ILE A 53 -4.64 -0.12 -13.22
CA ILE A 53 -4.19 -1.33 -12.53
C ILE A 53 -4.15 -1.07 -11.02
N LEU A 54 -3.57 0.03 -10.56
CA LEU A 54 -3.51 0.37 -9.14
C LEU A 54 -4.92 0.39 -8.51
N TYR A 55 -5.84 1.12 -9.13
CA TYR A 55 -7.23 1.19 -8.66
C TYR A 55 -7.88 -0.20 -8.64
N GLY A 56 -7.69 -0.99 -9.71
CA GLY A 56 -8.20 -2.35 -9.82
C GLY A 56 -7.64 -3.29 -8.77
N VAL A 57 -6.34 -3.24 -8.49
CA VAL A 57 -5.70 -4.08 -7.47
C VAL A 57 -6.25 -3.74 -6.07
N LEU A 58 -6.41 -2.46 -5.76
CA LEU A 58 -6.89 -2.02 -4.46
C LEU A 58 -8.35 -2.39 -4.18
N ILE A 59 -9.19 -2.44 -5.23
CA ILE A 59 -10.64 -2.55 -5.09
C ILE A 59 -11.16 -3.95 -5.44
N GLU A 60 -10.53 -4.62 -6.40
CA GLU A 60 -10.90 -5.96 -6.87
C GLU A 60 -9.93 -7.01 -6.33
N SER A 61 -9.95 -7.28 -5.03
CA SER A 61 -9.05 -8.26 -4.38
C SER A 61 -9.03 -9.64 -5.06
N HIS A 62 -10.16 -10.06 -5.64
CA HIS A 62 -10.30 -11.32 -6.39
C HIS A 62 -9.56 -11.31 -7.75
N PHE A 63 -9.35 -10.13 -8.33
CA PHE A 63 -8.58 -9.93 -9.57
C PHE A 63 -7.19 -9.33 -9.32
N ALA A 64 -6.81 -9.04 -8.08
CA ALA A 64 -5.51 -8.44 -7.74
C ALA A 64 -4.32 -9.17 -8.38
N LYS A 65 -4.27 -10.51 -8.29
CA LYS A 65 -3.22 -11.31 -8.94
C LYS A 65 -3.20 -11.21 -10.47
N ILE A 66 -4.37 -11.00 -11.09
CA ILE A 66 -4.48 -10.83 -12.53
C ILE A 66 -3.97 -9.44 -12.93
N HIS A 67 -4.35 -8.41 -12.19
CA HIS A 67 -3.87 -7.05 -12.39
C HIS A 67 -2.35 -6.94 -12.18
N MET A 68 -1.81 -7.62 -11.17
CA MET A 68 -0.36 -7.72 -10.94
C MET A 68 0.37 -8.40 -12.10
N LYS A 69 -0.16 -9.52 -12.61
CA LYS A 69 0.40 -10.17 -13.81
C LYS A 69 0.40 -9.25 -15.02
N HIS A 70 -0.65 -8.44 -15.19
CA HIS A 70 -0.69 -7.44 -16.25
C HIS A 70 0.39 -6.38 -16.05
N LEU A 71 0.57 -5.87 -14.83
CA LEU A 71 1.65 -4.93 -14.50
C LEU A 71 3.03 -5.49 -14.84
N HIS A 72 3.32 -6.72 -14.41
CA HIS A 72 4.59 -7.39 -14.69
C HIS A 72 4.85 -7.57 -16.20
N ALA A 73 3.80 -7.69 -17.02
CA ALA A 73 3.95 -7.85 -18.46
C ALA A 73 4.26 -6.53 -19.20
N ILE A 74 3.84 -5.39 -18.65
CA ILE A 74 3.97 -4.07 -19.31
C ILE A 74 5.09 -3.21 -18.72
N VAL A 75 5.65 -3.57 -17.55
CA VAL A 75 6.59 -2.74 -16.81
C VAL A 75 7.86 -2.46 -17.61
N THR A 76 8.30 -1.20 -17.62
CA THR A 76 9.52 -0.76 -18.32
C THR A 76 10.44 0.10 -17.45
N ASP A 77 9.98 0.56 -16.28
CA ASP A 77 10.63 1.53 -15.40
C ASP A 77 10.95 0.96 -14.01
N GLY A 78 11.01 -0.37 -13.88
CA GLY A 78 11.23 -1.02 -12.58
C GLY A 78 10.11 -0.76 -11.56
N TYR A 79 8.87 -0.59 -12.04
CA TYR A 79 7.66 -0.29 -11.26
C TYR A 79 7.63 1.11 -10.64
N LYS A 80 8.55 2.01 -11.01
CA LYS A 80 8.67 3.32 -10.37
C LYS A 80 7.38 4.12 -10.43
N LEU A 81 6.74 4.24 -11.61
CA LEU A 81 5.49 4.97 -11.74
C LEU A 81 4.35 4.37 -10.90
N PHE A 82 4.26 3.03 -10.87
CA PHE A 82 3.27 2.34 -10.05
C PHE A 82 3.49 2.61 -8.56
N LEU A 83 4.74 2.54 -8.09
CA LEU A 83 5.11 2.85 -6.72
C LEU A 83 4.83 4.31 -6.36
N ASP A 84 5.15 5.26 -7.25
CA ASP A 84 4.88 6.69 -7.00
C ASP A 84 3.38 6.96 -6.81
N LEU A 85 2.53 6.31 -7.62
CA LEU A 85 1.08 6.37 -7.45
C LEU A 85 0.61 5.72 -6.14
N LEU A 86 1.24 4.62 -5.72
CA LEU A 86 0.93 3.93 -4.47
C LEU A 86 1.34 4.79 -3.26
N VAL A 87 2.53 5.38 -3.28
CA VAL A 87 3.04 6.33 -2.28
C VAL A 87 2.12 7.54 -2.16
N ALA A 88 1.72 8.14 -3.30
CA ALA A 88 0.76 9.24 -3.31
C ALA A 88 -0.58 8.82 -2.69
N SER A 89 -1.06 7.61 -3.00
CA SER A 89 -2.31 7.06 -2.42
C SER A 89 -2.21 6.90 -0.91
N VAL A 90 -1.07 6.44 -0.39
CA VAL A 90 -0.83 6.36 1.06
C VAL A 90 -0.81 7.76 1.69
N ASN A 91 -0.03 8.68 1.13
CA ASN A 91 0.15 10.01 1.72
C ASN A 91 -1.13 10.85 1.70
N GLU A 92 -1.94 10.76 0.64
CA GLU A 92 -3.13 11.60 0.46
C GLU A 92 -4.42 10.94 0.95
N LEU A 93 -4.52 9.61 0.88
CA LEU A 93 -5.81 8.92 1.02
C LEU A 93 -5.88 7.97 2.22
N TYR A 94 -4.77 7.56 2.85
CA TYR A 94 -4.74 6.45 3.82
C TYR A 94 -5.80 6.57 4.93
N GLY A 95 -5.93 7.75 5.54
CA GLY A 95 -6.92 8.00 6.59
C GLY A 95 -8.39 7.79 6.16
N LYS A 96 -8.66 7.86 4.86
CA LYS A 96 -10.00 7.71 4.26
C LYS A 96 -10.23 6.37 3.58
N LEU A 97 -9.18 5.55 3.41
CA LEU A 97 -9.29 4.24 2.77
C LEU A 97 -10.23 3.33 3.56
N VAL A 98 -11.04 2.56 2.84
CA VAL A 98 -11.83 1.47 3.45
C VAL A 98 -10.91 0.34 3.90
N ASP A 99 -11.34 -0.42 4.91
CA ASP A 99 -10.51 -1.45 5.55
C ASP A 99 -10.01 -2.50 4.53
N SER A 100 -10.88 -2.96 3.62
CA SER A 100 -10.49 -3.91 2.56
C SER A 100 -9.41 -3.37 1.62
N VAL A 101 -9.36 -2.06 1.40
CA VAL A 101 -8.34 -1.42 0.55
C VAL A 101 -7.02 -1.31 1.31
N LYS A 102 -7.05 -1.09 2.63
CA LYS A 102 -5.85 -1.14 3.47
C LYS A 102 -5.23 -2.53 3.47
N ASP A 103 -6.04 -3.59 3.55
CA ASP A 103 -5.56 -4.97 3.43
C ASP A 103 -4.86 -5.19 2.07
N GLN A 104 -5.48 -4.75 0.97
CA GLN A 104 -4.88 -4.85 -0.36
C GLN A 104 -3.61 -4.02 -0.50
N LEU A 105 -3.55 -2.84 0.10
CA LEU A 105 -2.36 -1.99 0.10
C LEU A 105 -1.16 -2.71 0.74
N ILE A 106 -1.36 -3.36 1.89
CA ILE A 106 -0.31 -4.17 2.54
C ILE A 106 0.08 -5.36 1.65
N TRP A 107 -0.89 -6.03 1.02
CA TRP A 107 -0.62 -7.13 0.11
C TRP A 107 0.23 -6.70 -1.09
N VAL A 108 -0.12 -5.61 -1.77
CA VAL A 108 0.64 -5.06 -2.90
C VAL A 108 2.04 -4.64 -2.48
N THR A 109 2.18 -4.06 -1.29
CA THR A 109 3.49 -3.69 -0.74
C THR A 109 4.41 -4.92 -0.64
N LYS A 110 3.89 -6.07 -0.19
CA LYS A 110 4.64 -7.34 -0.13
C LYS A 110 5.08 -7.79 -1.53
N GLU A 111 4.19 -7.71 -2.52
CA GLU A 111 4.52 -8.06 -3.92
C GLU A 111 5.57 -7.11 -4.52
N MET A 112 5.54 -5.81 -4.18
CA MET A 112 6.53 -4.82 -4.64
C MET A 112 7.92 -5.06 -4.04
N ILE A 113 8.00 -5.54 -2.80
CA ILE A 113 9.27 -5.97 -2.18
C ILE A 113 9.82 -7.20 -2.92
N ASP A 114 8.95 -8.17 -3.24
CA ASP A 114 9.36 -9.41 -3.92
C ASP A 114 9.97 -9.19 -5.30
N VAL A 115 9.55 -8.13 -6.00
CA VAL A 115 10.12 -7.75 -7.30
C VAL A 115 11.22 -6.68 -7.17
N SER A 116 11.62 -6.32 -5.95
CA SER A 116 12.62 -5.28 -5.67
C SER A 116 12.32 -3.98 -6.43
N ALA A 117 11.06 -3.53 -6.36
CA ALA A 117 10.58 -2.36 -7.07
C ALA A 117 11.38 -1.09 -6.70
N VAL A 118 11.65 -0.24 -7.69
CA VAL A 118 12.49 0.95 -7.53
C VAL A 118 11.78 2.01 -6.69
N GLY A 119 12.35 2.36 -5.54
CA GLY A 119 11.76 3.34 -4.61
C GLY A 119 10.80 2.72 -3.58
N ILE A 120 10.93 1.42 -3.29
CA ILE A 120 10.10 0.73 -2.29
C ILE A 120 10.29 1.30 -0.87
N ASP A 121 11.44 1.88 -0.60
CA ASP A 121 11.76 2.58 0.64
C ASP A 121 10.83 3.75 0.93
N ASP A 122 10.51 4.56 -0.08
CA ASP A 122 9.57 5.68 0.04
C ASP A 122 8.18 5.17 0.51
N LEU A 123 7.72 4.05 -0.05
CA LEU A 123 6.43 3.46 0.33
C LEU A 123 6.44 2.94 1.77
N LEU A 124 7.49 2.21 2.16
CA LEU A 124 7.61 1.66 3.50
C LEU A 124 7.69 2.77 4.56
N VAL A 125 8.46 3.82 4.29
CA VAL A 125 8.53 5.00 5.17
C VAL A 125 7.18 5.73 5.21
N SER A 126 6.50 5.89 4.07
CA SER A 126 5.16 6.49 4.02
C SER A 126 4.13 5.71 4.84
N LEU A 127 4.19 4.37 4.84
CA LEU A 127 3.33 3.50 5.64
C LEU A 127 3.66 3.59 7.13
N LEU A 128 4.94 3.54 7.51
CA LEU A 128 5.37 3.71 8.91
C LEU A 128 4.89 5.06 9.48
N ARG A 129 4.93 6.12 8.68
CA ARG A 129 4.43 7.45 9.05
C ARG A 129 2.92 7.52 9.29
N GLN A 130 2.15 6.55 8.80
CA GLN A 130 0.72 6.49 9.09
C GLN A 130 0.41 5.97 10.50
N ILE A 131 1.38 5.35 11.20
CA ILE A 131 1.20 4.94 12.59
C ILE A 131 1.28 6.17 13.50
N VAL A 132 0.20 6.43 14.23
CA VAL A 132 0.12 7.56 15.16
C VAL A 132 0.51 7.10 16.56
N GLY A 133 1.58 7.69 17.12
CA GLY A 133 2.01 7.42 18.49
C GLY A 133 0.97 7.87 19.52
N GLY A 134 0.77 7.07 20.57
CA GLY A 134 -0.22 7.33 21.62
C GLY A 134 -1.68 7.15 21.23
N GLU A 135 -1.98 6.69 20.00
CA GLU A 135 -3.33 6.31 19.56
C GLU A 135 -3.50 4.78 19.57
N PHE A 136 -4.50 4.27 20.30
CA PHE A 136 -4.74 2.82 20.46
C PHE A 136 -6.01 2.36 19.74
N SER A 137 -6.36 3.00 18.63
CA SER A 137 -7.48 2.55 17.80
C SER A 137 -7.14 1.22 17.12
N ASP A 138 -8.15 0.36 16.90
CA ASP A 138 -7.93 -0.95 16.27
C ASP A 138 -7.22 -0.83 14.90
N GLY A 139 -7.49 0.24 14.15
CA GLY A 139 -6.85 0.49 12.86
C GLY A 139 -5.36 0.84 12.96
N ASN A 140 -4.98 1.62 13.98
CA ASN A 140 -3.58 1.98 14.21
C ASN A 140 -2.78 0.76 14.70
N LEU A 141 -3.34 0.00 15.64
CA LEU A 141 -2.75 -1.24 16.15
C LEU A 141 -2.61 -2.30 15.05
N TRP A 142 -3.64 -2.43 14.19
CA TRP A 142 -3.60 -3.33 13.04
C TRP A 142 -2.48 -2.95 12.05
N LEU A 143 -2.32 -1.66 11.74
CA LEU A 143 -1.23 -1.23 10.85
C LEU A 143 0.14 -1.52 11.48
N SER A 144 0.32 -1.24 12.77
CA SER A 144 1.55 -1.57 13.51
C SER A 144 1.87 -3.06 13.37
N PHE A 145 0.88 -3.91 13.65
CA PHE A 145 1.01 -5.36 13.53
C PHE A 145 1.41 -5.80 12.12
N GLU A 146 0.73 -5.31 11.08
CA GLU A 146 1.01 -5.69 9.69
C GLU A 146 2.40 -5.23 9.23
N LEU A 147 2.86 -4.04 9.63
CA LEU A 147 4.18 -3.54 9.25
C LEU A 147 5.31 -4.27 9.96
N VAL A 148 5.13 -4.65 11.23
CA VAL A 148 6.11 -5.52 11.94
C VAL A 148 6.19 -6.88 11.25
N ASN A 149 5.05 -7.52 10.99
CA ASN A 149 5.03 -8.80 10.30
C ASN A 149 5.62 -8.72 8.90
N LEU A 150 5.37 -7.62 8.17
CA LEU A 150 5.98 -7.38 6.87
C LEU A 150 7.51 -7.33 6.99
N CYS A 151 8.06 -6.56 7.94
CA CYS A 151 9.50 -6.47 8.17
C CYS A 151 10.12 -7.82 8.54
N LEU A 152 9.47 -8.59 9.41
CA LEU A 152 9.92 -9.93 9.81
C LEU A 152 9.86 -10.91 8.63
N SER A 153 8.79 -10.88 7.84
CA SER A 153 8.59 -11.80 6.71
C SER A 153 9.54 -11.54 5.54
N LYS A 154 10.04 -10.30 5.40
CA LYS A 154 10.93 -9.86 4.32
C LYS A 154 12.30 -9.43 4.83
N TRP A 155 12.68 -9.90 6.02
CA TRP A 155 13.87 -9.42 6.74
C TRP A 155 15.13 -9.46 5.90
N ASP A 156 15.44 -10.60 5.28
CA ASP A 156 16.67 -10.79 4.51
C ASP A 156 16.76 -9.81 3.33
N CYS A 157 15.67 -9.68 2.56
CA CYS A 157 15.58 -8.76 1.44
C CYS A 157 15.70 -7.29 1.87
N LEU A 158 15.01 -6.90 2.95
CA LEU A 158 15.08 -5.53 3.47
C LEU A 158 16.45 -5.19 4.06
N LEU A 159 17.14 -6.17 4.66
CA LEU A 159 18.47 -5.97 5.22
C LEU A 159 19.51 -5.74 4.14
N GLU A 160 19.44 -6.49 3.05
CA GLU A 160 20.38 -6.38 1.92
C GLU A 160 20.11 -5.12 1.09
N GLU A 161 18.85 -4.87 0.72
CA GLU A 161 18.50 -3.83 -0.25
C GLU A 161 18.15 -2.48 0.41
N GLN A 162 17.54 -2.49 1.61
CA GLN A 162 16.91 -1.30 2.22
C GLN A 162 17.22 -1.09 3.72
N PRO A 163 18.50 -1.07 4.15
CA PRO A 163 18.87 -1.01 5.57
C PRO A 163 18.41 0.27 6.30
N LEU A 164 18.26 1.38 5.57
CA LEU A 164 17.77 2.65 6.13
C LEU A 164 16.28 2.57 6.51
N VAL A 165 15.50 1.79 5.76
CA VAL A 165 14.09 1.55 6.09
C VAL A 165 13.98 0.77 7.40
N LEU A 166 14.84 -0.25 7.59
CA LEU A 166 14.88 -0.99 8.86
C LEU A 166 15.25 -0.08 10.04
N THR A 167 16.13 0.90 9.84
CA THR A 167 16.44 1.90 10.87
C THR A 167 15.22 2.75 11.22
N SER A 168 14.44 3.16 10.21
CA SER A 168 13.21 3.93 10.39
C SER A 168 12.10 3.10 11.05
N ALA A 169 11.98 1.82 10.67
CA ALA A 169 11.08 0.86 11.29
C ALA A 169 11.45 0.67 12.76
N LEU A 170 12.72 0.36 13.07
CA LEU A 170 13.21 0.20 14.44
C LEU A 170 12.89 1.42 15.31
N TYR A 171 13.17 2.63 14.82
CA TYR A 171 12.84 3.86 15.55
C TYR A 171 11.33 3.98 15.84
N THR A 172 10.51 3.71 14.83
CA THR A 172 9.04 3.80 14.94
C THR A 172 8.51 2.78 15.94
N LEU A 173 8.93 1.52 15.83
CA LEU A 173 8.50 0.42 16.69
C LEU A 173 8.96 0.61 18.14
N LEU A 174 10.21 1.01 18.39
CA LEU A 174 10.68 1.30 19.75
C LEU A 174 9.89 2.45 20.40
N ARG A 175 9.51 3.46 19.61
CA ARG A 175 8.69 4.57 20.10
C ARG A 175 7.28 4.09 20.45
N LEU A 176 6.68 3.20 19.66
CA LEU A 176 5.35 2.62 19.91
C LEU A 176 5.36 1.68 21.11
N LEU A 177 6.39 0.84 21.22
CA LEU A 177 6.62 -0.04 22.36
C LEU A 177 6.66 0.75 23.68
N ALA A 178 7.27 1.94 23.68
CA ALA A 178 7.29 2.82 24.85
C ALA A 178 5.90 3.35 25.23
N ASP A 179 4.97 3.50 24.27
CA ASP A 179 3.57 3.86 24.53
C ASP A 179 2.79 2.64 25.05
N TYR A 180 2.97 1.46 24.45
CA TYR A 180 2.31 0.23 24.89
C TYR A 180 2.72 -0.19 26.30
N CYS A 181 4.00 -0.02 26.66
CA CYS A 181 4.48 -0.31 28.01
C CYS A 181 3.83 0.54 29.10
N ARG A 182 3.31 1.74 28.77
CA ARG A 182 2.62 2.61 29.74
C ARG A 182 1.19 2.13 30.02
N LEU A 183 0.61 1.31 29.15
CA LEU A 183 -0.76 0.81 29.24
C LEU A 183 -0.74 -0.68 29.54
N SER A 184 -0.47 -1.02 30.79
CA SER A 184 -0.19 -2.39 31.25
C SER A 184 -1.39 -3.36 31.25
N SER A 185 -2.59 -2.95 30.81
CA SER A 185 -3.83 -3.68 31.11
C SER A 185 -4.50 -4.35 29.91
N ASP A 186 -4.05 -4.13 28.67
CA ASP A 186 -4.74 -4.60 27.46
C ASP A 186 -4.02 -5.83 26.84
N PRO A 187 -4.70 -6.99 26.72
CA PRO A 187 -4.14 -8.21 26.12
C PRO A 187 -3.71 -8.05 24.65
N LYS A 188 -4.36 -7.19 23.86
CA LYS A 188 -3.95 -6.92 22.47
C LYS A 188 -2.58 -6.26 22.41
N LEU A 189 -2.31 -5.37 23.36
CA LEU A 189 -1.02 -4.69 23.46
C LEU A 189 0.08 -5.64 23.95
N GLU A 190 -0.24 -6.67 24.74
CA GLU A 190 0.75 -7.68 25.13
C GLU A 190 1.32 -8.43 23.92
N MET A 191 0.47 -8.85 22.98
CA MET A 191 0.93 -9.53 21.77
C MET A 191 1.81 -8.64 20.91
N LEU A 192 1.42 -7.38 20.72
CA LEU A 192 2.21 -6.41 19.95
C LEU A 192 3.57 -6.13 20.62
N ARG A 193 3.61 -5.95 21.94
CA ARG A 193 4.86 -5.75 22.69
C ARG A 193 5.83 -6.92 22.58
N HIS A 194 5.33 -8.14 22.39
CA HIS A 194 6.19 -9.32 22.19
C HIS A 194 6.68 -9.47 20.74
N LEU A 195 5.94 -8.93 19.79
CA LEU A 195 6.26 -8.99 18.37
C LEU A 195 7.26 -7.91 17.95
N GLU A 196 7.11 -6.70 18.51
CA GLU A 196 7.98 -5.53 18.32
C GLU A 196 9.30 -5.62 19.10
#